data_AF-A0A6J5WSJ8-F1
#
_entry.id   AF-A0A6J5WSJ8-F1
#
_cell.length_a   1.000
_cell.length_b   1.000
_cell.length_c   1.000
_cell.angle_alpha   90.00
_cell.angle_beta   90.00
_cell.angle_gamma   90.00
#
_symmetry.space_group_name_H-M   'P 1'
#
loop_
_entity.id
_entity.type
_entity.pdbx_description
1 polymer ?
#
loop_
_entity_poly.entity_id
_entity_poly.type
_entity_poly.pdbx_seq_one_letter_code
_entity_poly.pdbx_strand_id
1 'polypeptide(L)'
;MFQLLLCAAILGEIALILALLLEIKLAEPVMIAVDRLKRGRGPLVVRIIAGSVLFVLVARVYGTINIIKRTTMLNPSVLMNMLQISMTGFLLFLSVILDRLHHYTREVSLLRTEMEAAQRENQTFQEEKNGRAMELKILGQEIAKLRTNIMNTETEYETKAKGAKLEKTKAYALRKQYEGLLAEIDRVQEDNQILRSQLEWVDLSYDDKTKHARKRLH
;
A
#
# COMPACT_ATOMS: atom_id res chain seq x y z
N MET A 1 33.09 56.59 3.68
CA MET A 1 31.85 55.94 4.19
C MET A 1 31.06 55.26 3.06
N PHE A 2 30.65 55.97 1.99
CA PHE A 2 29.87 55.38 0.89
C PHE A 2 30.52 54.17 0.17
N GLN A 3 31.85 54.14 0.02
CA GLN A 3 32.53 53.02 -0.63
C GLN A 3 32.52 51.71 0.16
N LEU A 4 32.52 51.79 1.50
CA LEU A 4 32.40 50.59 2.33
C LEU A 4 31.01 49.97 2.18
N LEU A 5 29.98 50.81 2.07
CA LEU A 5 28.60 50.39 1.80
C LEU A 5 28.47 49.69 0.44
N LEU A 6 29.08 50.26 -0.61
CA LEU A 6 29.11 49.64 -1.95
C LEU A 6 29.85 48.30 -1.93
N CYS A 7 30.98 48.21 -1.23
CA CYS A 7 31.75 46.98 -1.12
C CYS A 7 30.97 45.88 -0.36
N ALA A 8 30.31 46.24 0.75
CA ALA A 8 29.45 45.32 1.49
C ALA A 8 28.25 44.85 0.66
N ALA A 9 27.66 45.73 -0.16
CA ALA A 9 26.58 45.37 -1.08
C ALA A 9 27.05 44.35 -2.13
N ILE A 10 28.22 44.56 -2.75
CA ILE A 10 28.80 43.62 -3.72
C ILE A 10 29.07 42.27 -3.04
N LEU A 11 29.61 42.28 -1.82
CA LEU A 11 29.87 41.05 -1.07
C LEU A 11 28.57 40.29 -0.76
N GLY A 12 27.51 41.01 -0.40
CA GLY A 12 26.17 40.43 -0.19
C GLY A 12 25.57 39.84 -1.46
N GLU A 13 25.70 40.52 -2.60
CA GLU A 13 25.24 40.02 -3.89
C GLU A 13 26.02 38.78 -4.35
N ILE A 14 27.35 38.78 -4.19
CA ILE A 14 28.18 37.60 -4.50
C ILE A 14 27.84 36.44 -3.57
N ALA A 15 27.64 36.69 -2.27
CA ALA A 15 27.20 35.65 -1.33
C ALA A 15 25.82 35.08 -1.70
N LEU A 16 24.91 35.92 -2.19
CA LEU A 16 23.59 35.49 -2.68
C LEU A 16 23.69 34.62 -3.95
N ILE A 17 24.54 35.02 -4.91
CA ILE A 17 24.81 34.23 -6.11
C ILE A 17 25.46 32.89 -5.72
N LEU A 18 26.40 32.91 -4.79
CA LEU A 18 27.08 31.70 -4.32
C LEU A 18 26.12 30.77 -3.56
N ALA A 19 25.21 31.31 -2.74
CA ALA A 19 24.14 30.55 -2.11
C ALA A 19 23.21 29.90 -3.15
N LEU A 20 22.81 30.64 -4.18
CA LEU A 20 22.01 30.10 -5.29
C LEU A 20 22.74 28.99 -6.06
N LEU A 21 24.07 29.11 -6.26
CA LEU A 21 24.89 28.08 -6.90
C LEU A 21 25.12 26.86 -6.02
N LEU A 22 25.35 27.07 -4.72
CA LEU A 22 25.59 26.01 -3.74
C LEU A 22 24.34 25.17 -3.50
N GLU A 23 23.15 25.78 -3.61
CA GLU A 23 21.96 25.22 -2.99
C GLU A 23 20.75 25.15 -3.90
N ILE A 24 20.73 24.06 -4.67
CA ILE A 24 19.51 23.39 -5.13
C ILE A 24 18.70 22.81 -3.91
N LYS A 25 18.99 23.20 -2.65
CA LYS A 25 18.31 22.71 -1.44
C LYS A 25 17.90 23.76 -0.39
N LEU A 26 18.65 24.83 -0.12
CA LEU A 26 18.21 25.94 0.77
C LEU A 26 17.71 27.19 0.03
N ALA A 27 17.45 27.07 -1.28
CA ALA A 27 16.78 28.12 -2.03
C ALA A 27 15.36 28.41 -1.52
N GLU A 28 14.67 27.48 -0.85
CA GLU A 28 13.32 27.69 -0.33
C GLU A 28 13.20 28.86 0.67
N PRO A 29 13.93 28.89 1.80
CA PRO A 29 13.82 30.00 2.76
C PRO A 29 14.33 31.33 2.19
N VAL A 30 15.39 31.30 1.38
CA VAL A 30 15.95 32.50 0.74
C VAL A 30 14.97 33.06 -0.29
N MET A 31 14.35 32.21 -1.09
CA MET A 31 13.33 32.59 -2.08
C MET A 31 12.07 33.13 -1.41
N ILE A 32 11.60 32.54 -0.30
CA ILE A 32 10.45 33.07 0.46
C ILE A 32 10.75 34.48 1.01
N ALA A 33 11.97 34.71 1.48
CA ALA A 33 12.39 36.04 1.96
C ALA A 33 12.49 37.07 0.82
N VAL A 34 13.08 36.69 -0.32
CA VAL A 34 13.19 37.55 -1.51
C VAL A 34 11.82 37.79 -2.16
N ASP A 35 10.94 36.80 -2.20
CA ASP A 35 9.58 36.92 -2.73
C ASP A 35 8.74 37.86 -1.89
N ARG A 36 8.84 37.82 -0.55
CA ARG A 36 8.15 38.78 0.32
C ARG A 36 8.60 40.22 0.07
N LEU A 37 9.87 40.42 -0.29
CA LEU A 37 10.41 41.74 -0.60
C LEU A 37 10.04 42.24 -2.01
N LYS A 38 9.89 41.32 -2.98
CA LYS A 38 9.60 41.66 -4.40
C LYS A 38 8.12 41.64 -4.78
N ARG A 39 7.24 40.92 -4.07
CA ARG A 39 5.82 40.71 -4.45
C ARG A 39 4.92 41.95 -4.41
N GLY A 40 5.42 43.10 -3.95
CA GLY A 40 4.68 44.37 -3.89
C GLY A 40 4.88 45.32 -5.07
N ARG A 41 5.80 45.07 -6.01
CA ARG A 41 6.13 46.05 -7.08
C ARG A 41 5.88 45.44 -8.46
N GLY A 42 4.85 45.94 -9.15
CA GLY A 42 4.44 45.44 -10.47
C GLY A 42 5.52 45.59 -11.56
N PRO A 43 5.47 44.78 -12.64
CA PRO A 43 6.50 44.71 -13.69
C PRO A 43 6.83 46.06 -14.35
N LEU A 44 5.82 46.93 -14.46
CA LEU A 44 5.94 48.25 -15.05
C LEU A 44 6.79 49.20 -14.19
N VAL A 45 6.65 49.13 -12.86
CA VAL A 45 7.36 50.00 -11.93
C VAL A 45 8.84 49.64 -11.86
N VAL A 46 9.17 48.34 -11.93
CA VAL A 46 10.56 47.86 -11.94
C VAL A 46 11.31 48.38 -13.18
N ARG A 47 10.65 48.35 -14.35
CA ARG A 47 11.25 48.82 -15.61
C ARG A 47 11.52 50.33 -15.62
N ILE A 48 10.62 51.12 -15.03
CA ILE A 48 10.78 52.58 -14.92
C ILE A 48 11.90 52.95 -13.93
N ILE A 49 11.95 52.26 -12.78
CA ILE A 49 13.01 52.48 -11.78
C ILE A 49 14.38 52.05 -12.32
N ALA A 50 14.46 50.93 -13.05
CA ALA A 50 15.70 50.52 -13.70
C ALA A 50 16.19 51.56 -14.71
N GLY A 51 15.27 52.11 -15.51
CA GLY A 51 15.58 53.18 -16.46
C GLY A 51 16.06 54.47 -15.78
N SER A 52 15.43 54.88 -14.69
CA SER A 52 15.83 56.10 -13.97
C SER A 52 17.20 55.95 -13.30
N VAL A 53 17.49 54.79 -12.71
CA VAL A 53 18.79 54.50 -12.09
C VAL A 53 19.90 54.43 -13.14
N LEU A 54 19.63 53.83 -14.30
CA LEU A 54 20.55 53.82 -15.44
C LEU A 54 20.84 55.24 -15.94
N PHE A 55 19.81 56.07 -16.07
CA PHE A 55 19.97 57.47 -16.48
C PHE A 55 20.84 58.27 -15.50
N VAL A 56 20.63 58.10 -14.19
CA VAL A 56 21.45 58.73 -13.14
C VAL A 56 22.90 58.25 -13.21
N LEU A 57 23.15 56.96 -13.48
CA LEU A 57 24.52 56.44 -13.67
C LEU A 57 25.19 57.11 -14.89
N VAL A 58 24.48 57.19 -16.01
CA VAL A 58 24.99 57.83 -17.23
C VAL A 58 25.34 59.30 -16.96
N ALA A 59 24.48 60.05 -16.27
CA ALA A 59 24.76 61.43 -15.88
C ALA A 59 26.02 61.57 -15.00
N ARG A 60 26.24 60.63 -14.07
CA ARG A 60 27.45 60.58 -13.23
C ARG A 60 28.72 60.31 -14.06
N VAL A 61 28.64 59.37 -15.01
CA VAL A 61 29.75 59.04 -15.94
C VAL A 61 30.12 60.26 -16.79
N TYR A 62 29.13 60.94 -17.37
CA TYR A 62 29.35 62.15 -18.17
C TYR A 62 30.03 63.26 -17.37
N GLY A 63 29.61 63.48 -16.11
CA GLY A 63 30.24 64.46 -15.23
C GLY A 63 31.71 64.17 -14.97
N THR A 64 32.06 62.91 -14.66
CA THR A 64 33.45 62.52 -14.41
C THR A 64 34.31 62.57 -15.66
N ILE A 65 33.81 62.15 -16.83
CA ILE A 65 34.51 62.31 -18.11
C ILE A 65 34.81 63.79 -18.39
N ASN A 66 33.86 64.70 -18.11
CA ASN A 66 34.07 66.13 -18.30
C ASN A 66 35.14 66.71 -17.33
N ILE A 67 35.22 66.19 -16.10
CA ILE A 67 36.25 66.56 -15.13
C ILE A 67 37.62 66.04 -15.56
N ILE A 68 37.71 64.80 -16.04
CA ILE A 68 38.95 64.19 -16.56
C ILE A 68 39.45 64.93 -17.81
N LYS A 69 38.56 65.35 -18.71
CA LYS A 69 38.93 66.17 -19.88
C LYS A 69 39.53 67.52 -19.48
N ARG A 70 39.18 68.05 -18.29
CA ARG A 70 39.67 69.33 -17.77
C ARG A 70 40.86 69.21 -16.83
N THR A 71 41.17 68.02 -16.30
CA THR A 71 42.20 67.81 -15.28
C THR A 71 43.05 66.58 -15.60
N THR A 72 44.37 66.73 -15.51
CA THR A 72 45.31 65.64 -15.77
C THR A 72 45.07 64.47 -14.79
N MET A 73 45.11 63.22 -15.31
CA MET A 73 44.74 61.96 -14.63
C MET A 73 45.44 61.67 -13.29
N LEU A 74 46.46 62.43 -12.88
CA LEU A 74 47.28 62.17 -11.70
C LEU A 74 46.67 62.63 -10.37
N ASN A 75 45.44 63.17 -10.37
CA ASN A 75 44.80 63.62 -9.14
C ASN A 75 44.14 62.43 -8.39
N PRO A 76 44.50 62.17 -7.12
CA PRO A 76 44.00 61.01 -6.35
C PRO A 76 42.46 61.01 -6.20
N SER A 77 41.83 62.18 -6.19
CA SER A 77 40.36 62.30 -6.13
C SER A 77 39.66 61.82 -7.40
N VAL A 78 40.30 61.92 -8.56
CA VAL A 78 39.74 61.48 -9.85
C VAL A 78 39.76 59.96 -9.94
N LEU A 79 40.87 59.33 -9.53
CA LEU A 79 40.99 57.86 -9.48
C LEU A 79 39.91 57.23 -8.56
N MET A 80 39.66 57.86 -7.41
CA MET A 80 38.66 57.38 -6.47
C MET A 80 37.23 57.46 -7.01
N ASN A 81 36.91 58.54 -7.73
CA ASN A 81 35.62 58.70 -8.40
C ASN A 81 35.44 57.72 -9.57
N MET A 82 36.49 57.46 -10.37
CA MET A 82 36.45 56.43 -11.42
C MET A 82 36.15 55.06 -10.84
N LEU A 83 36.83 54.69 -9.75
CA LEU A 83 36.61 53.42 -9.06
C LEU A 83 35.18 53.32 -8.53
N GLN A 84 34.66 54.39 -7.90
CA GLN A 84 33.29 54.41 -7.39
C GLN A 84 32.23 54.25 -8.48
N ILE A 85 32.44 54.85 -9.65
CA ILE A 85 31.53 54.75 -10.80
C ILE A 85 31.54 53.32 -11.35
N SER A 86 32.73 52.72 -11.51
CA SER A 86 32.86 51.34 -11.96
C SER A 86 32.17 50.36 -11.01
N MET A 87 32.33 50.54 -9.69
CA MET A 87 31.68 49.70 -8.68
C MET A 87 30.16 49.84 -8.68
N THR A 88 29.65 51.07 -8.88
CA THR A 88 28.20 51.33 -8.95
C THR A 88 27.61 50.74 -10.22
N GLY A 89 28.31 50.84 -11.37
CA GLY A 89 27.90 50.19 -12.61
C GLY A 89 27.86 48.66 -12.49
N PHE A 90 28.85 48.08 -11.80
CA PHE A 90 28.91 46.63 -11.56
C PHE A 90 27.75 46.14 -10.67
N LEU A 91 27.39 46.87 -9.61
CA LEU A 91 26.22 46.58 -8.78
C LEU A 91 24.90 46.61 -9.58
N LEU A 92 24.74 47.59 -10.48
CA LEU A 92 23.54 47.61 -11.34
C LEU A 92 23.50 46.41 -12.27
N PHE A 93 24.64 46.01 -12.83
CA PHE A 93 24.73 44.83 -13.67
C PHE A 93 24.40 43.55 -12.91
N LEU A 94 24.95 43.37 -11.70
CA LEU A 94 24.65 42.25 -10.82
C LEU A 94 23.18 42.22 -10.41
N SER A 95 22.59 43.36 -10.05
CA SER A 95 21.17 43.46 -9.68
C SER A 95 20.23 42.99 -10.80
N VAL A 96 20.54 43.32 -12.07
CA VAL A 96 19.76 42.86 -13.23
C VAL A 96 19.95 41.36 -13.48
N ILE A 97 21.17 40.83 -13.31
CA ILE A 97 21.41 39.38 -13.41
C ILE A 97 20.66 38.64 -12.31
N LEU A 98 20.67 39.14 -11.08
CA LEU A 98 19.95 38.58 -9.94
C LEU A 98 18.43 38.59 -10.17
N ASP A 99 17.90 39.63 -10.81
CA ASP A 99 16.48 39.67 -11.15
C ASP A 99 16.08 38.56 -12.15
N ARG A 100 16.90 38.35 -13.19
CA ARG A 100 16.72 37.25 -14.15
C ARG A 100 16.94 35.87 -13.52
N LEU A 101 17.93 35.74 -12.66
CA LEU A 101 18.25 34.48 -11.97
C LEU A 101 17.13 34.10 -11.00
N HIS A 102 16.55 35.08 -10.29
CA HIS A 102 15.39 34.87 -9.42
C HIS A 102 14.20 34.30 -10.18
N HIS A 103 13.94 34.83 -11.38
CA HIS A 103 12.87 34.33 -12.23
C HIS A 103 13.09 32.87 -12.64
N TYR A 104 14.32 32.53 -13.07
CA TYR A 104 14.67 31.16 -13.46
C TYR A 104 14.59 30.18 -12.27
N THR A 105 15.07 30.58 -11.09
CA THR A 105 14.98 29.77 -9.86
C THR A 105 13.53 29.50 -9.46
N ARG A 106 12.63 30.46 -9.70
CA ARG A 106 11.20 30.28 -9.41
C ARG A 106 10.55 29.23 -10.30
N GLU A 107 10.89 29.22 -11.59
CA GLU A 107 10.37 28.20 -12.51
C GLU A 107 10.85 26.80 -12.11
N VAL A 108 12.15 26.64 -11.82
CA VAL A 108 12.71 25.35 -11.38
C VAL A 108 12.09 24.88 -10.06
N SER A 109 11.81 25.80 -9.13
CA SER A 109 11.17 25.46 -7.86
C SER A 109 9.71 25.05 -8.02
N LEU A 110 8.95 25.72 -8.91
CA LEU A 110 7.57 25.34 -9.23
C LEU A 110 7.51 23.95 -9.85
N LEU A 111 8.38 23.68 -10.84
CA LEU A 111 8.48 22.37 -11.47
C LEU A 111 8.83 21.28 -10.44
N ARG A 112 9.69 21.58 -9.47
CA ARG A 112 10.05 20.63 -8.41
C ARG A 112 8.88 20.37 -7.45
N THR A 113 8.14 21.40 -7.07
CA THR A 113 6.93 21.23 -6.23
C THR A 113 5.86 20.40 -6.95
N GLU A 114 5.66 20.64 -8.25
CA GLU A 114 4.75 19.84 -9.08
C GLU A 114 5.23 18.38 -9.21
N MET A 115 6.54 18.17 -9.41
CA MET A 115 7.13 16.83 -9.44
C MET A 115 7.01 16.12 -8.09
N GLU A 116 7.24 16.81 -6.96
CA GLU A 116 7.09 16.24 -5.63
C GLU A 116 5.63 15.91 -5.31
N ALA A 117 4.67 16.72 -5.77
CA ALA A 117 3.24 16.41 -5.67
C ALA A 117 2.87 15.17 -6.51
N ALA A 118 3.32 15.10 -7.76
CA ALA A 118 3.11 13.95 -8.63
C ALA A 118 3.81 12.68 -8.11
N GLN A 119 4.96 12.83 -7.45
CA GLN A 119 5.69 11.73 -6.82
C GLN A 119 4.94 11.20 -5.58
N ARG A 120 4.38 12.09 -4.75
CA ARG A 120 3.54 11.69 -3.60
C ARG A 120 2.29 10.94 -4.04
N GLU A 121 1.62 11.43 -5.10
CA GLU A 121 0.45 10.74 -5.66
C GLU A 121 0.82 9.35 -6.21
N ASN A 122 1.97 9.21 -6.88
CA ASN A 122 2.45 7.91 -7.32
C ASN A 122 2.81 6.98 -6.16
N GLN A 123 3.36 7.51 -5.06
CA GLN A 123 3.65 6.73 -3.85
C GLN A 123 2.36 6.22 -3.20
N THR A 124 1.34 7.07 -3.03
CA THR A 124 0.04 6.64 -2.49
C THR A 124 -0.62 5.58 -3.37
N PHE A 125 -0.56 5.76 -4.69
CA PHE A 125 -1.09 4.76 -5.63
C PHE A 125 -0.32 3.42 -5.57
N GLN A 126 1.01 3.46 -5.42
CA GLN A 126 1.84 2.26 -5.22
C GLN A 126 1.53 1.57 -3.90
N GLU A 127 1.35 2.31 -2.81
CA GLU A 127 0.99 1.77 -1.49
C GLU A 127 -0.39 1.09 -1.51
N GLU A 128 -1.40 1.73 -2.11
CA GLU A 128 -2.73 1.11 -2.31
C GLU A 128 -2.68 -0.15 -3.18
N LYS A 129 -1.84 -0.15 -4.23
CA LYS A 129 -1.64 -1.33 -5.07
C LYS A 129 -0.99 -2.48 -4.30
N ASN A 130 0.00 -2.18 -3.47
CA ASN A 130 0.66 -3.18 -2.61
C ASN A 130 -0.28 -3.71 -1.53
N GLY A 131 -1.10 -2.83 -0.92
CA GLY A 131 -2.15 -3.22 0.02
C GLY A 131 -3.14 -4.21 -0.61
N ARG A 132 -3.70 -3.87 -1.77
CA ARG A 132 -4.62 -4.76 -2.52
C ARG A 132 -3.95 -6.08 -2.94
N ALA A 133 -2.68 -6.05 -3.35
CA ALA A 133 -1.94 -7.27 -3.68
C ALA A 133 -1.74 -8.18 -2.46
N MET A 134 -1.52 -7.60 -1.28
CA MET A 134 -1.41 -8.34 -0.02
C MET A 134 -2.76 -8.94 0.40
N GLU A 135 -3.85 -8.18 0.30
CA GLU A 135 -5.21 -8.68 0.55
C GLU A 135 -5.58 -9.84 -0.39
N LEU A 136 -5.31 -9.70 -1.69
CA LEU A 136 -5.54 -10.78 -2.67
C LEU A 136 -4.73 -12.04 -2.35
N LYS A 137 -3.50 -11.88 -1.85
CA LYS A 137 -2.66 -13.01 -1.43
C LYS A 137 -3.23 -13.70 -0.19
N ILE A 138 -3.69 -12.94 0.80
CA ILE A 138 -4.35 -13.47 2.01
C ILE A 138 -5.63 -14.20 1.61
N LEU A 139 -6.48 -13.59 0.78
CA LEU A 139 -7.70 -14.19 0.27
C LEU A 139 -7.40 -15.47 -0.52
N GLY A 140 -6.33 -15.48 -1.33
CA GLY A 140 -5.87 -16.67 -2.04
C GLY A 140 -5.45 -17.81 -1.11
N GLN A 141 -4.74 -17.50 -0.01
CA GLN A 141 -4.41 -18.48 1.02
C GLN A 141 -5.65 -19.01 1.74
N GLU A 142 -6.62 -18.13 2.02
CA GLU A 142 -7.88 -18.51 2.66
C GLU A 142 -8.73 -19.40 1.77
N ILE A 143 -8.83 -19.10 0.47
CA ILE A 143 -9.48 -19.96 -0.54
C ILE A 143 -8.81 -21.33 -0.59
N ALA A 144 -7.47 -21.39 -0.58
CA ALA A 144 -6.75 -22.66 -0.56
C ALA A 144 -7.06 -23.47 0.70
N LYS A 145 -7.08 -22.82 1.87
CA LYS A 145 -7.43 -23.44 3.15
C LYS A 145 -8.88 -23.93 3.20
N LEU A 146 -9.83 -23.14 2.69
CA LEU A 146 -11.23 -23.55 2.58
C LEU A 146 -11.36 -24.77 1.67
N ARG A 147 -10.66 -24.76 0.53
CA ARG A 147 -10.68 -25.88 -0.42
C ARG A 147 -10.15 -27.17 0.19
N THR A 148 -9.07 -27.12 0.96
CA THR A 148 -8.55 -28.31 1.67
C THR A 148 -9.53 -28.81 2.73
N ASN A 149 -10.19 -27.91 3.46
CA ASN A 149 -11.19 -28.29 4.45
C ASN A 149 -12.42 -28.95 3.80
N ILE A 150 -12.91 -28.38 2.69
CA ILE A 150 -14.03 -28.96 1.92
C ILE A 150 -13.66 -30.37 1.45
N MET A 151 -12.48 -30.56 0.87
CA MET A 151 -12.03 -31.88 0.40
C MET A 151 -11.94 -32.90 1.54
N ASN A 152 -11.38 -32.51 2.70
CA ASN A 152 -11.33 -33.38 3.87
C ASN A 152 -12.74 -33.75 4.35
N THR A 153 -13.63 -32.78 4.52
CA THR A 153 -15.01 -33.03 4.92
C THR A 153 -15.74 -33.92 3.92
N GLU A 154 -15.56 -33.72 2.62
CA GLU A 154 -16.13 -34.58 1.58
C GLU A 154 -15.66 -36.04 1.73
N THR A 155 -14.36 -36.26 1.94
CA THR A 155 -13.84 -37.62 2.17
C THR A 155 -14.36 -38.24 3.49
N GLU A 156 -14.53 -37.46 4.55
CA GLU A 156 -15.15 -37.92 5.80
C GLU A 156 -16.63 -38.30 5.58
N TYR A 157 -17.37 -37.53 4.79
CA TYR A 157 -18.75 -37.87 4.43
C TYR A 157 -18.81 -39.15 3.60
N GLU A 158 -17.91 -39.31 2.61
CA GLU A 158 -17.90 -40.49 1.75
C GLU A 158 -17.55 -41.76 2.54
N THR A 159 -16.59 -41.68 3.46
CA THR A 159 -16.20 -42.80 4.33
C THR A 159 -17.32 -43.15 5.31
N LYS A 160 -17.98 -42.17 5.93
CA LYS A 160 -19.17 -42.40 6.77
C LYS A 160 -20.32 -43.02 5.97
N ALA A 161 -20.56 -42.57 4.75
CA ALA A 161 -21.60 -43.14 3.87
C ALA A 161 -21.30 -44.62 3.53
N LYS A 162 -20.05 -44.95 3.21
CA LYS A 162 -19.60 -46.34 3.00
C LYS A 162 -19.74 -47.16 4.28
N GLY A 163 -19.36 -46.61 5.43
CA GLY A 163 -19.51 -47.24 6.74
C GLY A 163 -20.97 -47.57 7.07
N ALA A 164 -21.87 -46.61 6.89
CA ALA A 164 -23.31 -46.79 7.10
C ALA A 164 -23.90 -47.86 6.16
N LYS A 165 -23.44 -47.92 4.90
CA LYS A 165 -23.88 -48.97 3.95
C LYS A 165 -23.40 -50.36 4.37
N LEU A 166 -22.16 -50.46 4.83
CA LEU A 166 -21.60 -51.70 5.36
C LEU A 166 -22.37 -52.16 6.61
N GLU A 167 -22.64 -51.25 7.53
CA GLU A 167 -23.40 -51.52 8.75
C GLU A 167 -24.83 -51.97 8.45
N LYS A 168 -25.53 -51.31 7.52
CA LYS A 168 -26.85 -51.76 7.03
C LYS A 168 -26.81 -53.17 6.44
N THR A 169 -25.77 -53.50 5.68
CA THR A 169 -25.61 -54.85 5.10
C THR A 169 -25.37 -55.90 6.17
N LYS A 170 -24.54 -55.58 7.18
CA LYS A 170 -24.30 -56.45 8.35
C LYS A 170 -25.58 -56.66 9.15
N ALA A 171 -26.34 -55.60 9.43
CA ALA A 171 -27.62 -55.68 10.13
C ALA A 171 -28.63 -56.53 9.35
N TYR A 172 -28.69 -56.38 8.02
CA TYR A 172 -29.56 -57.20 7.17
C TYR A 172 -29.16 -58.68 7.18
N ALA A 173 -27.86 -58.98 7.08
CA ALA A 173 -27.36 -60.35 7.15
C ALA A 173 -27.66 -61.00 8.50
N LEU A 174 -27.47 -60.26 9.60
CA LEU A 174 -27.75 -60.72 10.96
C LEU A 174 -29.26 -60.94 11.16
N ARG A 175 -30.10 -60.02 10.68
CA ARG A 175 -31.55 -60.18 10.69
C ARG A 175 -31.98 -61.45 9.95
N LYS A 176 -31.41 -61.72 8.77
CA LYS A 176 -31.69 -62.94 8.00
C LYS A 176 -31.27 -64.22 8.74
N GLN A 177 -30.15 -64.16 9.46
CA GLN A 177 -29.71 -65.26 10.33
C GLN A 177 -30.73 -65.51 11.47
N TYR A 178 -31.20 -64.44 12.12
CA TYR A 178 -32.24 -64.55 13.15
C TYR A 178 -33.57 -65.08 12.61
N GLU A 179 -34.02 -64.64 11.43
CA GLU A 179 -35.23 -65.15 10.79
C GLU A 179 -35.11 -66.65 10.45
N GLY A 180 -33.94 -67.11 10.00
CA GLY A 180 -33.67 -68.53 9.78
C GLY A 180 -33.68 -69.36 11.07
N LEU A 181 -33.09 -68.83 12.15
CA LEU A 181 -33.11 -69.48 13.46
C LEU A 181 -34.53 -69.57 14.03
N LEU A 182 -35.35 -68.53 13.85
CA LEU A 182 -36.74 -68.52 14.29
C LEU A 182 -37.56 -69.61 13.57
N ALA A 183 -37.41 -69.74 12.25
CA ALA A 183 -38.07 -70.78 11.48
C ALA A 183 -37.65 -72.20 11.91
N GLU A 184 -36.38 -72.38 12.29
CA GLU A 184 -35.87 -73.65 12.82
C GLU A 184 -36.47 -73.96 14.21
N ILE A 185 -36.57 -72.95 15.09
CA ILE A 185 -37.24 -73.09 16.39
C ILE A 185 -38.70 -73.50 16.21
N ASP A 186 -39.43 -72.86 15.29
CA ASP A 186 -40.84 -73.19 15.00
C ASP A 186 -40.97 -74.63 14.48
N ARG A 187 -40.11 -75.05 13.54
CA ARG A 187 -40.09 -76.43 13.03
C ARG A 187 -39.82 -77.46 14.13
N VAL A 188 -38.80 -77.23 14.96
CA VAL A 188 -38.47 -78.14 16.09
C VAL A 188 -39.61 -78.18 17.10
N GLN A 189 -40.33 -77.07 17.28
CA GLN A 189 -41.51 -77.03 18.14
C GLN A 189 -42.67 -77.85 17.57
N GLU A 190 -42.92 -77.78 16.26
CA GLU A 190 -43.88 -78.66 15.58
C GLU A 190 -43.49 -80.14 15.71
N ASP A 191 -42.23 -80.50 15.44
CA ASP A 191 -41.74 -81.87 15.59
C ASP A 191 -41.92 -82.39 17.03
N ASN A 192 -41.62 -81.56 18.03
CA ASN A 192 -41.86 -81.90 19.44
C ASN A 192 -43.35 -82.09 19.77
N GLN A 193 -44.25 -81.30 19.18
CA GLN A 193 -45.69 -81.52 19.33
C GLN A 193 -46.13 -82.84 18.70
N ILE A 194 -45.63 -83.16 17.51
CA ILE A 194 -45.91 -84.44 16.82
C ILE A 194 -45.43 -85.60 17.68
N LEU A 195 -44.21 -85.53 18.21
CA LEU A 195 -43.66 -86.56 19.10
C LEU A 195 -44.49 -86.72 20.39
N ARG A 196 -44.97 -85.62 20.97
CA ARG A 196 -45.88 -85.68 22.13
C ARG A 196 -47.19 -86.37 21.80
N SER A 197 -47.80 -86.02 20.67
CA SER A 197 -49.01 -86.71 20.19
C SER A 197 -48.72 -88.20 19.97
N GLN A 198 -47.62 -88.56 19.30
CA GLN A 198 -47.21 -89.97 19.12
C GLN A 198 -47.06 -90.71 20.46
N LEU A 199 -46.43 -90.08 21.46
CA LEU A 199 -46.28 -90.65 22.79
C LEU A 199 -47.64 -90.89 23.46
N GLU A 200 -48.57 -89.94 23.36
CA GLU A 200 -49.93 -90.05 23.88
C GLU A 200 -50.70 -91.22 23.25
N TRP A 201 -50.58 -91.41 21.93
CA TRP A 201 -51.18 -92.57 21.24
C TRP A 201 -50.59 -93.92 21.70
N VAL A 202 -49.28 -93.97 21.96
CA VAL A 202 -48.61 -95.18 22.47
C VAL A 202 -49.06 -95.48 23.90
N ASP A 203 -49.16 -94.45 24.75
CA ASP A 203 -49.60 -94.61 26.14
C ASP A 203 -51.05 -95.10 26.22
N LEU A 204 -51.94 -94.55 25.37
CA LEU A 204 -53.31 -95.03 25.17
C LEU A 204 -53.35 -96.50 24.69
N SER A 205 -52.46 -96.88 23.76
CA SER A 205 -52.36 -98.28 23.28
C SER A 205 -51.85 -99.24 24.36
N TYR A 206 -51.00 -98.77 25.27
CA TYR A 206 -50.47 -99.56 26.39
C TYR A 206 -51.51 -99.73 27.51
N ASP A 207 -52.28 -98.69 27.84
CA ASP A 207 -53.40 -98.77 28.79
C ASP A 207 -54.53 -99.69 28.28
N ASP A 208 -54.80 -99.69 26.96
CA ASP A 208 -55.79 -100.59 26.36
C ASP A 208 -55.35 -102.07 26.38
N LYS A 209 -54.07 -102.35 26.09
CA LYS A 209 -53.49 -103.70 26.21
C LYS A 209 -53.52 -104.23 27.64
N THR A 210 -53.26 -103.37 28.64
CA THR A 210 -53.31 -103.78 30.05
C THR A 210 -54.75 -103.98 30.56
N LYS A 211 -55.74 -103.21 30.08
CA LYS A 211 -57.17 -103.49 30.29
C LYS A 211 -57.62 -104.81 29.68
N HIS A 212 -57.16 -105.13 28.47
CA HIS A 212 -57.48 -106.41 27.82
C HIS A 212 -56.81 -107.62 28.50
N ALA A 213 -55.61 -107.47 29.06
CA ALA A 213 -54.99 -108.51 29.88
C ALA A 213 -55.75 -108.74 31.20
N ARG A 214 -56.28 -107.69 31.83
CA ARG A 214 -57.05 -107.78 33.08
C ARG A 214 -58.45 -108.39 32.89
N LYS A 215 -59.04 -108.29 31.68
CA LYS A 215 -60.35 -108.88 31.33
C LYS A 215 -60.32 -110.37 30.99
N ARG A 216 -59.13 -110.99 30.86
CA ARG A 216 -58.96 -112.44 30.63
C ARG A 216 -58.65 -113.22 31.91
N LEU A 217 -58.63 -112.56 33.07
CA LEU A 217 -58.31 -113.12 34.39
C LEU A 217 -59.53 -113.18 35.35
N HIS A 218 -60.73 -112.99 34.83
CA HIS A 218 -62.01 -113.28 35.49
C HIS A 218 -62.81 -114.23 34.60
#